data_AF-A0A183PS15-F1
#
_entry.id   AF-A0A183PS15-F1
#
_cell.length_a   1.000
_cell.length_b   1.000
_cell.length_c   1.000
_cell.angle_alpha   90.00
_cell.angle_beta   90.00
_cell.angle_gamma   90.00
#
_symmetry.space_group_name_H-M   'P 1'
#
loop_
_entity.id
_entity.type
_entity.pdbx_description
1 polymer ?
#
loop_
_entity_poly.entity_id
_entity_poly.type
_entity_poly.pdbx_seq_one_letter_code
_entity_poly.pdbx_strand_id
1 'polypeptide(L)'
;MNVRSITASRSETSLIVESSLFTRPSSAYSSLFFESFLTKNRLENAYRLAVQGLHNLSIEDLDEIRSYREPPDDVKNCVYLICMLMDEEENKILRLSIQSINKHKHNELRKRLNNSSILTFENLLQVSVAAARLCQWLRALCDCCDAGERLQNHIDDYSSIEAQVRRNESALGNLHLSLQLTKINIEMANNHLVGCEHQIKRLSENIDILDYKIHEAKALASTIQSNLSELYNDTSNHDATKKFSFWFNILGALGTVYCQTLPIKHR
;
A
#
# COMPACT_ATOMS: atom_id res chain seq x y z
N MET A 1 -3.14 39.65 29.62
CA MET A 1 -2.53 38.30 29.57
C MET A 1 -2.39 37.87 28.12
N ASN A 2 -1.26 37.26 27.79
CA ASN A 2 -0.66 37.17 26.45
C ASN A 2 -1.60 36.84 25.29
N VAL A 3 -1.67 37.81 24.38
CA VAL A 3 -2.10 37.68 22.98
C VAL A 3 -0.95 37.04 22.21
N ARG A 4 -1.17 35.89 21.58
CA ARG A 4 -0.32 35.42 20.47
C ARG A 4 -1.19 35.24 19.23
N SER A 5 -1.14 36.27 18.40
CA SER A 5 -1.47 36.23 16.98
C SER A 5 -0.53 35.28 16.26
N ILE A 6 -1.09 34.37 15.45
CA ILE A 6 -0.37 33.79 14.30
C ILE A 6 -1.27 34.00 13.09
N THR A 7 -0.95 35.03 12.32
CA THR A 7 -1.45 35.28 10.99
C THR A 7 -0.62 34.51 9.96
N ALA A 8 -1.31 34.03 8.93
CA ALA A 8 -0.87 33.80 7.56
C ALA A 8 0.13 32.66 7.30
N SER A 9 -0.28 31.72 6.45
CA SER A 9 0.29 31.60 5.09
C SER A 9 -0.43 30.50 4.31
N ARG A 10 -1.19 30.93 3.31
CA ARG A 10 -1.57 30.15 2.14
C ARG A 10 -0.28 29.78 1.41
N SER A 11 0.15 28.53 1.43
CA SER A 11 1.19 28.02 0.54
C SER A 11 0.59 26.99 -0.39
N GLU A 12 0.40 27.41 -1.63
CA GLU A 12 0.42 26.52 -2.78
C GLU A 12 1.72 25.73 -2.74
N THR A 13 1.66 24.46 -2.36
CA THR A 13 2.71 23.49 -2.68
C THR A 13 2.12 22.50 -3.66
N SER A 14 2.19 22.91 -4.92
CA SER A 14 2.45 22.00 -6.03
C SER A 14 3.67 21.15 -5.69
N LEU A 15 3.44 19.90 -5.33
CA LEU A 15 4.41 18.82 -5.38
C LEU A 15 3.67 17.72 -6.13
N ILE A 16 3.72 17.72 -7.47
CA ILE A 16 4.68 16.87 -8.19
C ILE A 16 5.00 15.64 -7.32
N VAL A 17 4.05 14.72 -7.23
CA VAL A 17 4.36 13.33 -6.88
C VAL A 17 5.02 12.79 -8.13
N GLU A 18 6.33 13.02 -8.20
CA GLU A 18 7.23 12.41 -9.15
C GLU A 18 6.94 10.91 -9.20
N SER A 19 6.58 10.48 -10.39
CA SER A 19 6.95 9.25 -11.06
C SER A 19 8.31 8.67 -10.60
N SER A 20 8.37 8.11 -9.40
CA SER A 20 9.52 7.36 -8.88
C SER A 20 9.21 5.90 -8.56
N LEU A 21 8.21 5.32 -9.25
CA LEU A 21 7.97 3.87 -9.24
C LEU A 21 8.82 3.11 -10.26
N PHE A 22 9.73 3.78 -10.97
CA PHE A 22 10.84 3.10 -11.65
C PHE A 22 11.99 2.91 -10.64
N THR A 23 11.78 2.01 -9.69
CA THR A 23 12.88 1.42 -8.93
C THR A 23 13.94 0.96 -9.93
N ARG A 24 15.11 1.62 -9.90
CA ARG A 24 16.32 1.14 -10.55
C ARG A 24 16.45 -0.37 -10.29
N PRO A 25 16.76 -1.19 -11.30
CA PRO A 25 17.00 -2.60 -11.04
C PRO A 25 18.12 -2.68 -9.99
N SER A 26 17.82 -3.32 -8.87
CA SER A 26 18.79 -3.59 -7.81
C SER A 26 20.05 -4.20 -8.45
N SER A 27 21.24 -3.79 -8.01
CA SER A 27 22.51 -4.18 -8.66
C SER A 27 22.71 -5.71 -8.76
N ALA A 28 22.00 -6.48 -7.94
CA ALA A 28 21.92 -7.94 -8.03
C ALA A 28 21.26 -8.44 -9.33
N TYR A 29 20.24 -7.75 -9.85
CA TYR A 29 19.57 -8.14 -11.09
C TYR A 29 20.45 -7.92 -12.32
N SER A 30 21.23 -6.84 -12.36
CA SER A 30 22.20 -6.63 -13.46
C SER A 30 23.33 -7.66 -13.44
N SER A 31 23.79 -8.08 -12.26
CA SER A 31 24.80 -9.14 -12.09
C SER A 31 24.31 -10.49 -12.61
N LEU A 32 23.10 -10.91 -12.19
CA LEU A 32 22.51 -12.19 -12.59
C LEU A 32 22.20 -12.24 -14.09
N PHE A 33 21.75 -11.12 -14.67
CA PHE A 33 21.48 -11.04 -16.10
C PHE A 33 22.76 -11.16 -16.93
N PHE A 34 23.85 -10.55 -16.47
CA PHE A 34 25.15 -10.59 -17.14
C PHE A 34 25.78 -11.99 -17.07
N GLU A 35 25.73 -12.65 -15.91
CA GLU A 35 26.20 -14.04 -15.78
C GLU A 35 25.35 -15.03 -16.60
N SER A 36 24.02 -14.87 -16.61
CA SER A 36 23.12 -15.69 -17.44
C SER A 36 23.40 -15.51 -18.94
N PHE A 37 23.67 -14.28 -19.38
CA PHE A 37 24.02 -13.99 -20.76
C PHE A 37 25.37 -14.59 -21.17
N LEU A 38 26.39 -14.47 -20.31
CA LEU A 38 27.70 -15.06 -20.54
C LEU A 38 27.65 -16.60 -20.56
N THR A 39 26.92 -17.22 -19.64
CA THR A 39 26.77 -18.68 -19.60
C THR A 39 26.01 -19.22 -20.82
N LYS A 40 24.93 -18.54 -21.25
CA LYS A 40 24.23 -18.88 -22.50
C LYS A 40 25.15 -18.84 -23.71
N ASN A 41 25.90 -17.76 -23.91
CA ASN A 41 26.81 -17.63 -25.05
C ASN A 41 27.91 -18.71 -25.02
N ARG A 42 28.41 -19.06 -23.83
CA ARG A 42 29.40 -20.13 -23.69
C ARG A 42 28.82 -21.49 -24.07
N LEU A 43 27.61 -21.82 -23.60
CA LEU A 43 26.91 -23.06 -23.93
C LEU A 43 26.59 -23.16 -25.42
N GLU A 44 26.06 -22.09 -26.01
CA GLU A 44 25.74 -22.02 -27.43
C GLU A 44 26.99 -22.21 -28.31
N ASN A 45 28.10 -21.54 -27.94
CA ASN A 45 29.36 -21.71 -28.65
C ASN A 45 29.92 -23.13 -28.50
N ALA A 46 29.87 -23.72 -27.30
CA ALA A 46 30.35 -25.08 -27.06
C ALA A 46 29.54 -26.12 -27.87
N TYR A 47 28.21 -26.00 -27.87
CA TYR A 47 27.34 -26.85 -28.65
C TYR A 47 27.58 -26.70 -30.16
N ARG A 48 27.67 -25.45 -30.65
CA ARG A 48 27.96 -25.17 -32.06
C ARG A 48 29.28 -25.78 -32.51
N LEU A 49 30.35 -25.62 -31.71
CA LEU A 49 31.66 -26.20 -32.02
C LEU A 49 31.63 -27.73 -32.03
N ALA A 50 30.88 -28.35 -31.12
CA ALA A 50 30.73 -29.80 -31.10
C ALA A 50 29.99 -30.32 -32.34
N VAL A 51 28.92 -29.64 -32.76
CA VAL A 51 28.17 -29.96 -33.98
C VAL A 51 29.03 -29.76 -35.24
N GLN A 52 29.78 -28.66 -35.32
CA GLN A 52 30.75 -28.45 -36.41
C GLN A 52 31.82 -29.54 -36.45
N GLY A 53 32.31 -29.97 -35.28
CA GLY A 53 33.25 -31.07 -35.16
C GLY A 53 32.70 -32.39 -35.71
N LEU A 54 31.40 -32.65 -35.55
CA LEU A 54 30.73 -33.81 -36.15
C LEU A 54 30.58 -33.70 -37.66
N HIS A 55 30.22 -32.51 -38.17
CA HIS A 55 30.08 -32.30 -39.62
C HIS A 55 31.42 -32.35 -40.37
N ASN A 56 32.53 -32.11 -39.68
CA ASN A 56 33.87 -32.14 -40.25
C ASN A 56 34.51 -33.54 -40.23
N LEU A 57 33.82 -34.56 -39.71
CA LEU A 57 34.31 -35.95 -39.74
C LEU A 57 34.39 -36.44 -41.19
N SER A 58 35.51 -37.07 -41.55
CA SER A 58 35.65 -37.69 -42.86
C SER A 58 34.90 -39.04 -42.90
N ILE A 59 34.73 -39.59 -44.11
CA ILE A 59 34.09 -40.90 -44.27
C ILE A 59 34.98 -41.99 -43.62
N GLU A 60 36.30 -41.84 -43.72
CA GLU A 60 37.28 -42.73 -43.13
C GLU A 60 37.21 -42.74 -41.59
N ASP A 61 37.00 -41.58 -40.96
CA ASP A 61 36.78 -41.48 -39.51
C ASP A 61 35.52 -42.24 -39.06
N LEU A 62 34.48 -42.24 -39.89
CA LEU A 62 33.24 -42.96 -39.62
C LEU A 62 33.38 -44.46 -39.89
N ASP A 63 34.16 -44.83 -40.90
CA ASP A 63 34.44 -46.21 -41.23
C ASP A 63 35.33 -46.88 -40.18
N GLU A 64 36.13 -46.12 -39.42
CA GLU A 64 36.83 -46.60 -38.23
C GLU A 64 35.87 -47.31 -37.26
N ILE A 65 34.78 -46.64 -36.87
CA ILE A 65 33.78 -47.19 -35.94
C ILE A 65 33.12 -48.44 -36.53
N ARG A 66 32.88 -48.46 -37.85
CA ARG A 66 32.23 -49.59 -38.55
C ARG A 66 33.17 -50.77 -38.77
N SER A 67 34.47 -50.52 -38.80
CA SER A 67 35.50 -51.52 -39.09
C SER A 67 35.86 -52.39 -37.88
N TYR A 68 35.47 -51.98 -36.66
CA TYR A 68 35.76 -52.76 -35.47
C TYR A 68 35.01 -54.10 -35.48
N ARG A 69 35.78 -55.19 -35.50
CA ARG A 69 35.26 -56.53 -35.23
C ARG A 69 34.84 -56.70 -33.77
N GLU A 70 35.56 -56.05 -32.86
CA GLU A 70 35.23 -55.93 -31.44
C GLU A 70 35.66 -54.53 -30.95
N PRO A 71 34.72 -53.57 -30.84
CA PRO A 71 35.06 -52.20 -30.49
C PRO A 71 35.54 -52.09 -29.03
N PRO A 72 36.46 -51.17 -28.72
CA PRO A 72 36.86 -50.87 -27.34
C PRO A 72 35.66 -50.46 -26.48
N ASP A 73 35.70 -50.76 -25.19
CA ASP A 73 34.56 -50.55 -24.29
C ASP A 73 34.12 -49.07 -24.21
N ASP A 74 35.05 -48.13 -24.37
CA ASP A 74 34.75 -46.70 -24.40
C ASP A 74 33.98 -46.29 -25.65
N VAL A 75 34.34 -46.88 -26.80
CA VAL A 75 33.65 -46.68 -28.07
C VAL A 75 32.26 -47.31 -28.00
N LYS A 76 32.12 -48.53 -27.45
CA LYS A 76 30.82 -49.18 -27.19
C LYS A 76 29.92 -48.30 -26.32
N ASN A 77 30.47 -47.76 -25.23
CA ASN A 77 29.72 -46.88 -24.32
C ASN A 77 29.27 -45.59 -25.00
N CYS A 78 30.13 -44.98 -25.83
CA CYS A 78 29.77 -43.78 -26.58
C CYS A 78 28.68 -44.06 -27.63
N VAL A 79 28.80 -45.15 -28.38
CA VAL A 79 27.81 -45.58 -29.39
C VAL A 79 26.47 -45.90 -28.72
N TYR A 80 26.49 -46.64 -27.62
CA TYR A 80 25.29 -46.95 -26.83
C TYR A 80 24.55 -45.69 -26.41
N LEU A 81 25.25 -44.65 -25.93
CA LEU A 81 24.62 -43.40 -25.52
C LEU A 81 23.90 -42.71 -26.68
N ILE A 82 24.46 -42.76 -27.88
CA ILE A 82 23.81 -42.20 -29.07
C ILE A 82 22.58 -43.02 -29.44
N CYS A 83 22.69 -44.35 -29.48
CA CYS A 83 21.55 -45.23 -29.75
C CYS A 83 20.41 -45.00 -28.74
N MET A 84 20.74 -44.84 -27.46
CA MET A 84 19.78 -44.53 -26.40
C MET A 84 19.09 -43.17 -26.59
N LEU A 85 19.79 -42.16 -27.13
CA LEU A 85 19.18 -40.87 -27.43
C LEU A 85 18.27 -40.94 -28.66
N MET A 86 18.70 -41.65 -29.70
CA MET A 86 18.05 -41.70 -31.01
C MET A 86 16.85 -42.67 -31.07
N ASP A 87 16.65 -43.53 -30.07
CA ASP A 87 15.69 -44.64 -30.12
C ASP A 87 15.88 -45.55 -31.36
N GLU A 88 17.11 -45.60 -31.90
CA GLU A 88 17.47 -46.35 -33.11
C GLU A 88 18.55 -47.39 -32.79
N GLU A 89 18.48 -48.54 -33.46
CA GLU A 89 19.56 -49.54 -33.47
C GLU A 89 20.82 -48.98 -34.16
N GLU A 90 21.99 -49.54 -33.84
CA GLU A 90 23.36 -49.09 -34.16
C GLU A 90 23.63 -48.69 -35.64
N ASN A 91 22.73 -49.00 -36.57
CA ASN A 91 22.91 -48.86 -38.01
C ASN A 91 22.33 -47.57 -38.65
N LYS A 92 21.73 -46.65 -37.87
CA LYS A 92 21.11 -45.41 -38.41
C LYS A 92 21.55 -44.11 -37.70
N ILE A 93 22.70 -44.15 -37.05
CA ILE A 93 23.29 -43.12 -36.17
C ILE A 93 23.49 -41.72 -36.80
N LEU A 94 23.32 -41.53 -38.11
CA LEU A 94 23.72 -40.29 -38.81
C LEU A 94 22.59 -39.29 -39.11
N ARG A 95 21.36 -39.54 -38.64
CA ARG A 95 20.27 -38.56 -38.72
C ARG A 95 20.08 -37.87 -37.37
N LEU A 96 21.00 -36.98 -37.00
CA LEU A 96 20.91 -36.16 -35.78
C LEU A 96 19.74 -35.17 -35.88
N SER A 97 18.53 -35.68 -35.69
CA SER A 97 17.34 -34.86 -35.51
C SER A 97 17.34 -34.38 -34.07
N ILE A 98 17.36 -33.06 -33.87
CA ILE A 98 17.28 -32.42 -32.56
C ILE A 98 15.85 -32.59 -32.04
N GLN A 99 15.52 -33.78 -31.56
CA GLN A 99 14.33 -34.00 -30.74
C GLN A 99 14.65 -33.60 -29.31
N SER A 100 13.67 -32.99 -28.63
CA SER A 100 13.80 -32.66 -27.22
C SER A 100 14.07 -33.94 -26.42
N ILE A 101 15.23 -34.02 -25.78
CA ILE A 101 15.58 -35.17 -24.93
C ILE A 101 14.62 -35.21 -23.75
N ASN A 102 13.99 -36.36 -23.52
CA ASN A 102 13.11 -36.53 -22.37
C ASN A 102 13.94 -36.52 -21.06
N LYS A 103 13.29 -36.21 -19.93
CA LYS A 103 13.98 -36.09 -18.63
C LYS A 103 14.71 -37.37 -18.21
N HIS A 104 14.18 -38.53 -18.56
CA HIS A 104 14.80 -39.81 -18.23
C HIS A 104 16.11 -40.04 -18.99
N LYS A 105 16.11 -39.84 -20.31
CA LYS A 105 17.29 -39.96 -21.17
C LYS A 105 18.37 -38.97 -20.75
N HIS A 106 17.97 -37.75 -20.40
CA HIS A 106 18.89 -36.75 -19.87
C HIS A 106 19.55 -37.21 -18.56
N ASN A 107 18.77 -37.74 -17.61
CA ASN A 107 19.31 -38.24 -16.35
C ASN A 107 20.26 -39.43 -16.55
N GLU A 108 19.94 -40.36 -17.45
CA GLU A 108 20.80 -41.50 -17.76
C GLU A 108 22.09 -41.06 -18.46
N LEU A 109 22.00 -40.13 -19.42
CA LEU A 109 23.15 -39.50 -20.07
C LEU A 109 24.07 -38.83 -19.04
N ARG A 110 23.50 -37.96 -18.19
CA ARG A 110 24.21 -37.24 -17.12
C ARG A 110 24.93 -38.22 -16.19
N LYS A 111 24.23 -39.27 -15.74
CA LYS A 111 24.79 -40.30 -14.85
C LYS A 111 26.00 -41.00 -15.48
N ARG A 112 25.90 -41.42 -16.74
CA ARG A 112 26.98 -42.17 -17.40
C ARG A 112 28.18 -41.31 -17.77
N LEU A 113 27.94 -40.07 -18.20
CA LEU A 113 29.02 -39.11 -18.49
C LEU A 113 29.80 -38.73 -17.22
N ASN A 114 29.13 -38.64 -16.07
CA ASN A 114 29.78 -38.29 -14.80
C ASN A 114 30.48 -39.49 -14.13
N ASN A 115 29.94 -40.70 -14.28
CA ASN A 115 30.51 -41.89 -13.65
C ASN A 115 31.69 -42.48 -14.44
N SER A 116 31.81 -42.19 -15.74
CA SER A 116 32.91 -42.67 -16.55
C SER A 116 34.03 -41.63 -16.63
N SER A 117 35.08 -41.83 -15.84
CA SER A 117 36.36 -41.12 -15.96
C SER A 117 37.04 -41.38 -17.31
N ILE A 118 36.59 -42.39 -18.04
CA ILE A 118 37.21 -42.87 -19.28
C ILE A 118 36.56 -42.23 -20.52
N LEU A 119 35.26 -41.89 -20.48
CA LEU A 119 34.53 -41.25 -21.57
C LEU A 119 34.94 -39.78 -21.78
N THR A 120 36.21 -39.39 -21.70
CA THR A 120 36.69 -38.02 -21.98
C THR A 120 37.04 -37.86 -23.45
N PHE A 121 36.99 -36.63 -23.97
CA PHE A 121 37.42 -36.33 -25.33
C PHE A 121 38.85 -36.80 -25.59
N GLU A 122 39.76 -36.55 -24.64
CA GLU A 122 41.18 -36.89 -24.75
C GLU A 122 41.42 -38.41 -24.80
N ASN A 123 40.74 -39.18 -23.95
CA ASN A 123 40.89 -40.63 -23.92
C ASN A 123 40.30 -41.28 -25.18
N LEU A 124 39.11 -40.83 -25.60
CA LEU A 124 38.48 -41.35 -26.81
C LEU A 124 39.25 -40.97 -28.07
N LEU A 125 39.91 -39.81 -28.12
CA LEU A 125 40.68 -39.39 -29.29
C LEU A 125 41.89 -40.31 -29.54
N GLN A 126 42.43 -40.96 -28.50
CA GLN A 126 43.49 -41.96 -28.66
C GLN A 126 43.02 -43.24 -29.34
N VAL A 127 41.70 -43.48 -29.35
CA VAL A 127 41.09 -44.75 -29.76
C VAL A 127 40.27 -44.61 -31.03
N SER A 128 39.46 -43.54 -31.13
CA SER A 128 38.67 -43.20 -32.31
C SER A 128 38.34 -41.71 -32.37
N VAL A 129 38.63 -41.10 -33.52
CA VAL A 129 38.36 -39.67 -33.77
C VAL A 129 36.85 -39.40 -33.79
N ALA A 130 36.10 -40.28 -34.46
CA ALA A 130 34.64 -40.15 -34.53
C ALA A 130 34.00 -40.33 -33.15
N ALA A 131 34.45 -41.29 -32.34
CA ALA A 131 33.92 -41.48 -30.99
C ALA A 131 34.24 -40.29 -30.07
N ALA A 132 35.42 -39.68 -30.21
CA ALA A 132 35.79 -38.47 -29.47
C ALA A 132 34.87 -37.29 -29.81
N ARG A 133 34.60 -37.05 -31.10
CA ARG A 133 33.71 -35.96 -31.55
C ARG A 133 32.26 -36.19 -31.12
N LEU A 134 31.78 -37.42 -31.16
CA LEU A 134 30.47 -37.80 -30.63
C LEU A 134 30.37 -37.55 -29.13
N CYS A 135 31.41 -37.91 -28.37
CA CYS A 135 31.46 -37.65 -26.95
C CYS A 135 31.48 -36.15 -26.61
N GLN A 136 32.19 -35.34 -27.39
CA GLN A 136 32.18 -33.88 -27.26
C GLN A 136 30.77 -33.31 -27.45
N TRP A 137 30.04 -33.81 -28.45
CA TRP A 137 28.65 -33.43 -28.68
C TRP A 137 27.71 -33.88 -27.56
N LEU A 138 27.82 -35.13 -27.09
CA LEU A 138 27.03 -35.65 -25.97
C LEU A 138 27.19 -34.81 -24.69
N ARG A 139 28.42 -34.36 -24.40
CA ARG A 139 28.67 -33.45 -23.27
C ARG A 139 28.02 -32.10 -23.46
N ALA A 140 28.24 -31.46 -24.60
CA ALA A 140 27.66 -30.14 -24.87
C ALA A 140 26.12 -30.19 -24.86
N LEU A 141 25.54 -31.29 -25.31
CA LEU A 141 24.10 -31.56 -25.26
C LEU A 141 23.61 -31.71 -23.81
N CYS A 142 24.33 -32.47 -22.99
CA CYS A 142 24.02 -32.60 -21.56
C CYS A 142 24.10 -31.24 -20.83
N ASP A 143 25.15 -30.46 -21.09
CA ASP A 143 25.32 -29.12 -20.50
C ASP A 143 24.17 -28.17 -20.88
N CYS A 144 23.70 -28.23 -22.13
CA CYS A 144 22.52 -27.50 -22.59
C CYS A 144 21.23 -27.95 -21.88
N CYS A 145 21.05 -29.26 -21.67
CA CYS A 145 19.90 -29.79 -20.94
C CYS A 145 19.94 -29.42 -19.44
N ASP A 146 21.11 -29.46 -18.80
CA ASP A 146 21.33 -28.98 -17.43
C ASP A 146 20.97 -27.51 -17.28
N ALA A 147 21.43 -26.67 -18.21
CA ALA A 147 21.10 -25.25 -18.24
C ALA A 147 19.61 -25.02 -18.47
N GLY A 148 18.97 -25.83 -19.32
CA GLY A 148 17.52 -25.81 -19.53
C GLY A 148 16.73 -26.14 -18.27
N GLU A 149 17.13 -27.16 -17.51
CA GLU A 149 16.49 -27.53 -16.24
C GLU A 149 16.64 -26.41 -15.18
N ARG A 150 17.83 -25.82 -15.08
CA ARG A 150 18.06 -24.66 -14.19
C ARG A 150 17.21 -23.46 -14.59
N LEU A 151 17.13 -23.17 -15.89
CA LEU A 151 16.30 -22.08 -16.41
C LEU A 151 14.82 -22.32 -16.12
N GLN A 152 14.33 -23.55 -16.27
CA GLN A 152 12.94 -23.88 -15.95
C GLN A 152 12.62 -23.64 -14.47
N ASN A 153 13.51 -24.07 -13.56
CA ASN A 153 13.34 -23.81 -12.13
C ASN A 153 13.28 -22.30 -11.84
N HIS A 154 14.16 -21.51 -12.47
CA HIS A 154 14.10 -20.05 -12.35
C HIS A 154 12.78 -19.46 -12.89
N ILE A 155 12.28 -19.96 -14.02
CA ILE A 155 11.00 -19.52 -14.59
C ILE A 155 9.85 -19.80 -13.61
N ASP A 156 9.85 -20.97 -12.98
CA ASP A 156 8.83 -21.36 -12.01
C ASP A 156 8.89 -20.47 -10.75
N ASP A 157 10.11 -20.19 -10.25
CA ASP A 157 10.34 -19.27 -9.13
C ASP A 157 9.87 -17.84 -9.46
N TYR A 158 10.22 -17.33 -10.65
CA TYR A 158 9.78 -16.02 -11.11
C TYR A 158 8.26 -15.95 -11.23
N SER A 159 7.62 -17.01 -11.73
CA SER A 159 6.15 -17.08 -11.85
C SER A 159 5.47 -17.04 -10.48
N SER A 160 6.04 -17.70 -9.48
CA SER A 160 5.57 -17.67 -8.09
C SER A 160 5.69 -16.26 -7.48
N ILE A 161 6.84 -15.61 -7.67
CA ILE A 161 7.09 -14.24 -7.21
C ILE A 161 6.14 -13.26 -7.90
N GLU A 162 5.96 -13.36 -9.22
CA GLU A 162 5.06 -12.50 -9.99
C GLU A 162 3.61 -12.65 -9.51
N ALA A 163 3.17 -13.88 -9.22
CA ALA A 163 1.85 -14.11 -8.62
C ALA A 163 1.72 -13.44 -7.24
N GLN A 164 2.77 -13.45 -6.43
CA GLN A 164 2.76 -12.76 -5.13
C GLN A 164 2.72 -11.24 -5.26
N VAL A 165 3.48 -10.67 -6.22
CA VAL A 165 3.45 -9.23 -6.52
C VAL A 165 2.04 -8.81 -6.94
N ARG A 166 1.40 -9.55 -7.85
CA ARG A 166 0.01 -9.27 -8.27
C ARG A 166 -0.98 -9.28 -7.10
N ARG A 167 -0.83 -10.21 -6.13
CA ARG A 167 -1.67 -10.24 -4.92
C ARG A 167 -1.44 -9.01 -4.05
N ASN A 168 -0.18 -8.62 -3.85
CA ASN A 168 0.18 -7.45 -3.05
C ASN A 168 -0.31 -6.14 -3.68
N GLU A 169 -0.20 -6.00 -5.01
CA GLU A 169 -0.71 -4.83 -5.74
C GLU A 169 -2.23 -4.69 -5.61
N SER A 170 -2.96 -5.81 -5.72
CA SER A 170 -4.41 -5.83 -5.48
C SER A 170 -4.78 -5.44 -4.05
N ALA A 171 -4.06 -5.99 -3.05
CA ALA A 171 -4.27 -5.63 -1.65
C ALA A 171 -3.98 -4.14 -1.39
N LEU A 172 -2.91 -3.60 -1.97
CA LEU A 172 -2.57 -2.18 -1.88
C LEU A 172 -3.64 -1.31 -2.54
N GLY A 173 -4.16 -1.71 -3.71
CA GLY A 173 -5.27 -1.04 -4.37
C GLY A 173 -6.52 -0.97 -3.50
N ASN A 174 -6.89 -2.08 -2.84
CA ASN A 174 -8.03 -2.12 -1.92
C ASN A 174 -7.82 -1.21 -0.69
N LEU A 175 -6.62 -1.23 -0.11
CA LEU A 175 -6.27 -0.34 0.99
C LEU A 175 -6.33 1.13 0.57
N HIS A 176 -5.86 1.46 -0.65
CA HIS A 176 -5.95 2.82 -1.18
C HIS A 176 -7.41 3.27 -1.32
N LEU A 177 -8.29 2.43 -1.85
CA LEU A 177 -9.72 2.74 -1.95
C LEU A 177 -10.36 2.94 -0.56
N SER A 178 -10.00 2.11 0.42
CA SER A 178 -10.46 2.26 1.81
C SER A 178 -9.98 3.57 2.43
N LEU A 179 -8.73 3.97 2.18
CA LEU A 179 -8.18 5.25 2.61
C LEU A 179 -8.94 6.43 2.00
N GLN A 180 -9.24 6.38 0.69
CA GLN A 180 -10.01 7.45 0.04
C GLN A 180 -11.42 7.57 0.61
N LEU A 181 -12.09 6.45 0.85
CA LEU A 181 -13.43 6.43 1.43
C LEU A 181 -13.43 6.97 2.87
N THR A 182 -12.46 6.57 3.69
CA THR A 182 -12.32 7.09 5.06
C THR A 182 -12.00 8.59 5.07
N LYS A 183 -11.17 9.07 4.14
CA LYS A 183 -10.91 10.50 3.97
C LYS A 183 -12.19 11.29 3.68
N ILE A 184 -13.01 10.84 2.73
CA ILE A 184 -14.29 11.48 2.38
C ILE A 184 -15.23 11.49 3.60
N ASN A 185 -15.30 10.38 4.35
CA ASN A 185 -16.12 10.31 5.56
C ASN A 185 -15.68 11.31 6.64
N ILE A 186 -14.37 11.49 6.83
CA ILE A 186 -13.82 12.47 7.76
C ILE A 186 -14.14 13.90 7.29
N GLU A 187 -13.99 14.21 6.00
CA GLU A 187 -14.35 15.52 5.45
C GLU A 187 -15.84 15.83 5.63
N MET A 188 -16.73 14.86 5.39
CA MET A 188 -18.16 15.01 5.64
C MET A 188 -18.48 15.27 7.12
N ALA A 189 -17.86 14.49 8.03
CA ALA A 189 -18.04 14.68 9.46
C ALA A 189 -17.54 16.05 9.93
N ASN A 190 -16.42 16.53 9.37
CA ASN A 190 -15.88 17.85 9.65
C ASN A 190 -16.82 18.97 9.18
N ASN A 191 -17.38 18.86 7.98
CA ASN A 191 -18.36 19.82 7.48
C ASN A 191 -19.63 19.85 8.35
N HIS A 192 -20.09 18.69 8.82
CA HIS A 192 -21.21 18.61 9.74
C HIS A 192 -20.88 19.29 11.09
N LEU A 193 -19.69 19.05 11.64
CA LEU A 193 -19.22 19.69 12.87
C LEU A 193 -19.22 21.21 12.76
N VAL A 194 -18.66 21.75 11.67
CA VAL A 194 -18.69 23.20 11.38
C VAL A 194 -20.14 23.70 11.33
N GLY A 195 -21.06 22.96 10.71
CA GLY A 195 -22.49 23.29 10.72
C GLY A 195 -23.09 23.39 12.12
N CYS A 196 -22.78 22.42 13.00
CA CYS A 196 -23.20 22.43 14.39
C CYS A 196 -22.62 23.62 15.17
N GLU A 197 -21.35 23.97 14.97
CA GLU A 197 -20.73 25.13 15.61
C GLU A 197 -21.45 26.44 15.26
N HIS A 198 -21.82 26.62 13.99
CA HIS A 198 -22.62 27.78 13.56
C HIS A 198 -24.00 27.81 14.24
N GLN A 199 -24.65 26.65 14.41
CA GLN A 199 -25.93 26.57 15.11
C GLN A 199 -25.79 26.90 16.59
N ILE A 200 -24.76 26.36 17.27
CA ILE A 200 -24.46 26.66 18.67
C ILE A 200 -24.24 28.17 18.84
N LYS A 201 -23.48 28.80 17.94
CA LYS A 201 -23.24 30.24 17.98
C LYS A 201 -24.54 31.05 17.88
N ARG A 202 -25.41 30.72 16.91
CA ARG A 202 -26.73 31.39 16.78
C ARG A 202 -27.60 31.20 18.03
N LEU A 203 -27.60 29.99 18.61
CA LEU A 203 -28.35 29.70 19.82
C LEU A 203 -27.82 30.50 21.01
N SER A 204 -26.49 30.64 21.14
CA SER A 204 -25.86 31.49 22.16
C SER A 204 -26.30 32.94 22.02
N GLU A 205 -26.24 33.50 20.81
CA GLU A 205 -26.68 34.87 20.53
C GLU A 205 -28.17 35.07 20.88
N ASN A 206 -29.02 34.08 20.57
CA ASN A 206 -30.43 34.12 20.94
C ASN A 206 -30.65 34.06 22.47
N ILE A 207 -29.86 33.27 23.19
CA ILE A 207 -29.90 33.20 24.66
C ILE A 207 -29.55 34.57 25.25
N ASP A 208 -28.48 35.21 24.76
CA ASP A 208 -28.07 36.53 25.23
C ASP A 208 -29.17 37.59 25.02
N ILE A 209 -29.84 37.58 23.86
CA ILE A 209 -30.98 38.46 23.58
C ILE A 209 -32.16 38.18 24.53
N LEU A 210 -32.46 36.91 24.78
CA LEU A 210 -33.53 36.49 25.69
C LEU A 210 -33.24 36.92 27.13
N ASP A 211 -32.00 36.77 27.57
CA ASP A 211 -31.55 37.17 28.90
C ASP A 211 -31.69 38.69 29.10
N TYR A 212 -31.28 39.49 28.10
CA TYR A 212 -31.51 40.93 28.10
C TYR A 212 -33.00 41.29 28.26
N LYS A 213 -33.89 40.64 27.50
CA LYS A 213 -35.34 40.89 27.60
C LYS A 213 -35.92 40.48 28.96
N ILE A 214 -35.41 39.40 29.55
CA ILE A 214 -35.80 38.98 30.91
C ILE A 214 -35.36 40.04 31.93
N HIS A 215 -34.15 40.58 31.78
CA HIS A 215 -33.67 41.66 32.64
C HIS A 215 -34.54 42.93 32.53
N GLU A 216 -34.92 43.33 31.33
CA GLU A 216 -35.82 44.47 31.10
C GLU A 216 -37.22 44.21 31.70
N ALA A 217 -37.79 43.03 31.48
CA ALA A 217 -39.08 42.64 32.05
C ALA A 217 -39.04 42.63 33.59
N LYS A 218 -37.95 42.15 34.20
CA LYS A 218 -37.75 42.20 35.66
C LYS A 218 -37.68 43.64 36.18
N ALA A 219 -36.97 44.53 35.48
CA ALA A 219 -36.88 45.95 35.85
C ALA A 219 -38.26 46.64 35.76
N LEU A 220 -39.01 46.40 34.70
CA LEU A 220 -40.38 46.90 34.54
C LEU A 220 -41.30 46.35 35.64
N ALA A 221 -41.24 45.05 35.94
CA ALA A 221 -42.01 44.44 37.02
C ALA A 221 -41.69 45.07 38.38
N SER A 222 -40.41 45.34 38.67
CA SER A 222 -40.00 46.01 39.91
C SER A 222 -40.52 47.46 40.00
N THR A 223 -40.55 48.17 38.86
CA THR A 223 -41.09 49.54 38.77
C THR A 223 -42.59 49.54 39.02
N ILE A 224 -43.33 48.64 38.37
CA ILE A 224 -44.77 48.47 38.57
C ILE A 224 -45.06 48.12 40.04
N GLN A 225 -44.29 47.21 40.63
CA GLN A 225 -44.45 46.83 42.03
C GLN A 225 -44.24 48.01 42.98
N SER A 226 -43.24 48.87 42.72
CA SER A 226 -43.00 50.10 43.48
C SER A 226 -44.18 51.07 43.36
N ASN A 227 -44.62 51.35 42.13
CA ASN A 227 -45.74 52.26 41.86
C ASN A 227 -47.04 51.77 42.51
N LEU A 228 -47.31 50.46 42.48
CA LEU A 228 -48.48 49.88 43.16
C LEU A 228 -48.40 50.03 44.67
N SER A 229 -47.20 49.89 45.26
CA SER A 229 -46.98 50.07 46.69
C SER A 229 -47.18 51.54 47.10
N GLU A 230 -46.74 52.49 46.27
CA GLU A 230 -46.96 53.92 46.47
C GLU A 230 -48.45 54.27 46.38
N LEU A 231 -49.16 53.81 45.34
CA LEU A 231 -50.61 54.02 45.19
C LEU A 231 -51.41 53.44 46.36
N TYR A 232 -51.02 52.26 46.86
CA TYR A 232 -51.67 51.66 48.02
C TYR A 232 -51.46 52.50 49.29
N ASN A 233 -50.24 52.98 49.52
CA ASN A 233 -49.91 53.86 50.64
C ASN A 233 -50.63 55.21 50.54
N ASP A 234 -50.73 55.80 49.36
CA ASP A 234 -51.45 57.05 49.14
C ASP A 234 -52.96 56.89 49.36
N THR A 235 -53.54 55.76 48.95
CA THR A 235 -54.97 55.47 49.20
C THR A 235 -55.23 55.29 50.70
N SER A 236 -54.37 54.54 51.39
CA SER A 236 -54.42 54.33 52.84
C SER A 236 -54.24 55.65 53.61
N ASN A 237 -53.25 56.44 53.21
CA ASN A 237 -53.03 57.78 53.77
C ASN A 237 -54.24 58.67 53.50
N HIS A 238 -54.81 58.69 52.29
CA HIS A 238 -55.95 59.56 51.99
C HIS A 238 -57.20 59.22 52.81
N ASP A 239 -57.46 57.94 53.06
CA ASP A 239 -58.53 57.51 53.98
C ASP A 239 -58.24 57.91 55.43
N ALA A 240 -56.99 57.75 55.89
CA ALA A 240 -56.57 58.22 57.21
C ALA A 240 -56.70 59.74 57.33
N THR A 241 -56.21 60.51 56.35
CA THR A 241 -56.26 61.97 56.32
C THR A 241 -57.70 62.47 56.23
N LYS A 242 -58.61 61.80 55.51
CA LYS A 242 -60.05 62.14 55.56
C LYS A 242 -60.60 62.00 56.97
N LYS A 243 -60.31 60.87 57.63
CA LYS A 243 -60.79 60.59 59.00
C LYS A 243 -60.21 61.56 60.03
N PHE A 244 -58.93 61.90 59.91
CA PHE A 244 -58.28 62.89 60.75
C PHE A 244 -58.73 64.31 60.41
N SER A 245 -58.95 64.66 59.15
CA SER A 245 -59.41 66.00 58.74
C SER A 245 -60.78 66.32 59.34
N PHE A 246 -61.66 65.34 59.47
CA PHE A 246 -62.94 65.52 60.16
C PHE A 246 -62.74 65.95 61.61
N TRP A 247 -61.88 65.24 62.35
CA TRP A 247 -61.57 65.57 63.74
C TRP A 247 -60.74 66.85 63.88
N PHE A 248 -59.76 67.10 63.01
CA PHE A 248 -58.97 68.33 63.00
C PHE A 248 -59.80 69.55 62.62
N ASN A 249 -60.78 69.42 61.72
CA ASN A 249 -61.69 70.51 61.39
C ASN A 249 -62.64 70.81 62.56
N ILE A 250 -63.13 69.79 63.25
CA ILE A 250 -63.92 69.96 64.48
C ILE A 250 -63.08 70.60 65.59
N LEU A 251 -61.84 70.11 65.81
CA LEU A 251 -60.92 70.62 66.83
C LEU A 251 -60.48 72.05 66.50
N GLY A 252 -60.23 72.35 65.22
CA GLY A 252 -59.90 73.67 64.71
C GLY A 252 -61.06 74.65 64.90
N ALA A 253 -62.29 74.23 64.57
CA ALA A 253 -63.50 75.02 64.79
C ALA A 253 -63.74 75.29 66.29
N LEU A 254 -63.60 74.27 67.15
CA LEU A 254 -63.69 74.40 68.60
C LEU A 254 -62.58 75.32 69.16
N GLY A 255 -61.34 75.18 68.67
CA GLY A 255 -60.22 76.05 69.04
C GLY A 255 -60.45 77.51 68.63
N THR A 256 -61.02 77.77 67.46
CA THR A 256 -61.39 79.12 67.04
C THR A 256 -62.53 79.72 67.88
N VAL A 257 -63.51 78.91 68.28
CA VAL A 257 -64.69 79.41 69.01
C VAL A 257 -64.44 79.54 70.52
N TYR A 258 -63.74 78.59 71.14
CA TYR A 258 -63.58 78.51 72.60
C TYR A 258 -62.18 78.85 73.09
N CYS A 259 -61.12 78.55 72.33
CA CYS A 259 -59.76 78.83 72.80
C CYS A 259 -59.35 80.29 72.54
N GLN A 260 -60.02 81.03 71.66
CA GLN A 260 -59.73 82.46 71.43
C GLN A 260 -59.97 83.36 72.67
N THR A 261 -60.81 82.94 73.61
CA THR A 261 -61.11 83.68 74.84
C THR A 261 -60.24 83.26 76.04
N LEU A 262 -59.37 82.26 75.89
CA LEU A 262 -58.48 81.75 76.94
C LEU A 262 -57.03 82.27 76.77
N PRO A 263 -56.27 82.47 77.87
CA PRO A 263 -54.84 82.82 77.83
C PRO A 263 -54.00 81.71 77.18
N ILE A 264 -52.89 82.06 76.53
CA ILE A 264 -52.03 81.14 75.74
C ILE A 264 -51.57 79.90 76.53
N LYS A 265 -51.46 79.98 77.86
CA LYS A 265 -51.06 78.84 78.71
C LYS A 265 -52.13 77.73 78.82
N HIS A 266 -53.35 78.00 78.36
CA HIS A 266 -54.53 77.12 78.43
C HIS A 266 -55.20 76.87 77.07
N ARG A 267 -54.54 77.24 75.96
CA ARG A 267 -54.92 76.86 74.58
C ARG A 267 -54.10 75.65 74.15
#